data_AF-A0A1V5MIR6-F1
#
_entry.id   AF-A0A1V5MIR6-F1
#
_cell.length_a   1.000
_cell.length_b   1.000
_cell.length_c   1.000
_cell.angle_alpha   90.00
_cell.angle_beta   90.00
_cell.angle_gamma   90.00
#
_symmetry.space_group_name_H-M   'P 1'
#
loop_
_entity.id
_entity.type
_entity.pdbx_description
1 polymer ?
#
loop_
_entity_poly.entity_id
_entity_poly.type
_entity_poly.pdbx_seq_one_letter_code
_entity_poly.pdbx_strand_id
1 'polypeptide(L)'
;MAANESLFPEDKIGLDPSELPLAVRMRPESLDEFVGQEEILGEGKLLRRAILADRVTSLILFGPPGTGQHTKGNFQRLNAVSSGVTEVRQVLGRARALRRSDHRKTILFVDEIHRFNRAQQDSFMEDVEEGNVILVGATTHNPFFVLTPALVSRSLVMELKLLREPELVTLLKRALTDPERGLGRYRAEVSTEAMKHLAASARGDARRALTALEVAVLTTPADQRGMVKVTLKIAQDVTARKAVRYDRDEDEHFDTASAFIKSIRGSDPDAALYYLARMLEGGEDPRFIARRLVISASEDIGNADPEALSVAVNGLRAVEYIGLPEARITLAQMVTYLAAAPKSNASYLGVEAAARDIRSGRLLPVPPYLQVGSYKGADRLGRGKGYRYSHDAPERISGQAYLTEARRYYQPTEEGREKEIKKRMEHWQEIRECLARKGRLRSVLLEKRAGLATEEVTRLSERIGKCLLRHPDFQRARSVALYASFRNEVDTRLILKELLSRPGVRVGFPRTETGRRQLVFHQVNNPAQLVPGRFGIPEPGLKCPVLKSSDFDLVLVPGVAFDEAGNRIGFGGGYYDNFLKETRPDAVRIALAYDFQIIKGRLPVLAKDAKVDKIITDERVISAQG
;
A
#
# COMPACT_ATOMS: atom_id res chain seq x y z
N MET A 1 -61.86 20.05 -8.59
CA MET A 1 -61.73 18.75 -9.27
C MET A 1 -60.52 18.82 -10.19
N ALA A 2 -59.36 18.39 -9.71
CA ALA A 2 -58.12 18.32 -10.49
C ALA A 2 -57.71 16.86 -10.55
N ALA A 3 -57.49 16.36 -11.76
CA ALA A 3 -57.29 14.95 -12.04
C ALA A 3 -56.02 14.41 -11.36
N ASN A 4 -56.17 13.22 -10.78
CA ASN A 4 -55.11 12.45 -10.13
C ASN A 4 -54.24 11.83 -11.25
N GLU A 5 -53.24 12.56 -11.74
CA GLU A 5 -52.30 12.05 -12.75
C GLU A 5 -51.05 11.44 -12.10
N SER A 6 -50.81 10.16 -12.42
CA SER A 6 -49.76 9.28 -11.89
C SER A 6 -48.34 9.87 -12.02
N LEU A 7 -47.53 9.59 -11.01
CA LEU A 7 -46.12 9.97 -10.87
C LEU A 7 -45.15 9.11 -11.71
N PHE A 8 -45.64 8.05 -12.37
CA PHE A 8 -44.84 7.06 -13.11
C PHE A 8 -45.44 6.86 -14.52
N PRO A 9 -44.76 7.24 -15.60
CA PRO A 9 -45.16 6.82 -16.93
C PRO A 9 -44.95 5.31 -17.06
N GLU A 10 -45.99 4.60 -17.53
CA GLU A 10 -45.98 3.17 -17.79
C GLU A 10 -44.89 2.81 -18.83
N ASP A 11 -43.77 2.26 -18.38
CA ASP A 11 -42.97 1.37 -19.24
C ASP A 11 -43.82 0.11 -19.46
N LYS A 12 -44.58 0.09 -20.56
CA LYS A 12 -45.41 -1.03 -20.99
C LYS A 12 -44.56 -2.25 -21.34
N ILE A 13 -44.10 -2.96 -20.31
CA ILE A 13 -43.90 -4.40 -20.38
C ILE A 13 -45.31 -4.99 -20.36
N GLY A 14 -45.71 -5.72 -21.39
CA GLY A 14 -47.07 -6.27 -21.59
C GLY A 14 -47.47 -7.38 -20.60
N LEU A 15 -47.09 -7.25 -19.33
CA LEU A 15 -47.52 -8.08 -18.22
C LEU A 15 -48.66 -7.37 -17.49
N ASP A 16 -49.65 -8.12 -17.01
CA ASP A 16 -50.70 -7.57 -16.15
C ASP A 16 -50.04 -7.01 -14.87
N PRO A 17 -50.30 -5.74 -14.48
CA PRO A 17 -49.73 -5.14 -13.27
C PRO A 17 -49.92 -5.97 -11.99
N SER A 18 -50.93 -6.85 -11.96
CA SER A 18 -51.19 -7.76 -10.85
C SER A 18 -50.19 -8.93 -10.73
N GLU A 19 -49.48 -9.27 -11.81
CA GLU A 19 -48.45 -10.33 -11.86
C GLU A 19 -47.05 -9.86 -11.44
N LEU A 20 -46.85 -8.56 -11.26
CA LEU A 20 -45.59 -8.01 -10.78
C LEU A 20 -45.37 -8.33 -9.29
N PRO A 21 -44.12 -8.57 -8.84
CA PRO A 21 -43.82 -8.79 -7.43
C PRO A 21 -44.29 -7.63 -6.55
N LEU A 22 -44.75 -7.92 -5.34
CA LEU A 22 -45.27 -6.92 -4.39
C LEU A 22 -44.27 -5.80 -4.13
N ALA A 23 -42.98 -6.10 -4.07
CA ALA A 23 -41.93 -5.10 -3.88
C ALA A 23 -41.81 -4.10 -5.05
N VAL A 24 -42.27 -4.46 -6.25
CA VAL A 24 -42.35 -3.56 -7.41
C VAL A 24 -43.65 -2.76 -7.36
N ARG A 25 -44.78 -3.40 -7.04
CA ARG A 25 -46.10 -2.73 -6.98
C ARG A 25 -46.19 -1.72 -5.84
N MET A 26 -45.60 -2.02 -4.68
CA MET A 26 -45.60 -1.17 -3.49
C MET A 26 -44.51 -0.08 -3.52
N ARG A 27 -43.94 0.24 -4.68
CA ARG A 27 -43.02 1.37 -4.79
C ARG A 27 -43.75 2.65 -4.39
N PRO A 28 -43.17 3.50 -3.51
CA PRO A 28 -43.80 4.75 -3.09
C PRO A 28 -44.09 5.63 -4.30
N GLU A 29 -45.32 6.15 -4.39
CA GLU A 29 -45.65 7.08 -5.47
C GLU A 29 -45.42 8.53 -5.10
N SER A 30 -45.50 8.84 -3.81
CA SER A 30 -45.29 10.15 -3.23
C SER A 30 -44.18 10.14 -2.17
N LEU A 31 -43.66 11.32 -1.82
CA LEU A 31 -42.70 11.46 -0.72
C LEU A 31 -43.29 11.10 0.64
N ASP A 32 -44.62 11.18 0.79
CA ASP A 32 -45.33 10.83 2.02
C ASP A 32 -45.51 9.32 2.19
N GLU A 33 -45.45 8.59 1.08
CA GLU A 33 -45.33 7.14 1.09
C GLU A 33 -43.89 6.66 1.37
N PHE A 34 -42.90 7.55 1.38
CA PHE A 34 -41.53 7.13 1.66
C PHE A 34 -41.37 6.76 3.14
N VAL A 35 -40.91 5.55 3.40
CA VAL A 35 -40.72 5.04 4.76
C VAL A 35 -39.23 5.05 5.10
N GLY A 36 -38.87 5.62 6.24
CA GLY A 36 -37.50 5.81 6.68
C GLY A 36 -36.80 7.03 6.07
N GLN A 37 -35.50 7.17 6.33
CA GLN A 37 -34.67 8.29 5.83
C GLN A 37 -35.13 9.69 6.29
N GLU A 38 -35.75 9.81 7.47
CA GLU A 38 -36.25 11.09 8.01
C GLU A 38 -35.17 12.18 8.10
N GLU A 39 -33.91 11.78 8.26
CA GLU A 39 -32.77 12.70 8.32
C GLU A 39 -32.56 13.48 7.01
N ILE A 40 -32.91 12.89 5.86
CA ILE A 40 -32.74 13.50 4.53
C ILE A 40 -34.08 13.88 3.87
N LEU A 41 -35.15 13.12 4.11
CA LEU A 41 -36.47 13.28 3.46
C LEU A 41 -37.59 13.72 4.41
N GLY A 42 -37.29 13.94 5.70
CA GLY A 42 -38.25 14.46 6.67
C GLY A 42 -38.66 15.91 6.39
N GLU A 43 -39.70 16.37 7.09
CA GLU A 43 -40.19 17.75 6.95
C GLU A 43 -39.07 18.77 7.23
N GLY A 44 -38.95 19.80 6.38
CA GLY A 44 -37.91 20.82 6.47
C GLY A 44 -36.50 20.41 6.06
N LYS A 45 -36.24 19.12 5.75
CA LYS A 45 -34.91 18.64 5.33
C LYS A 45 -34.52 19.09 3.92
N LEU A 46 -33.21 19.17 3.67
CA LEU A 46 -32.64 19.74 2.46
C LEU A 46 -33.16 19.05 1.19
N LEU A 47 -33.11 17.72 1.13
CA LEU A 47 -33.51 16.97 -0.07
C LEU A 47 -35.03 17.07 -0.30
N ARG A 48 -35.85 16.97 0.76
CA ARG A 48 -37.31 17.18 0.66
C ARG A 48 -37.65 18.57 0.13
N ARG A 49 -37.02 19.62 0.68
CA ARG A 49 -37.22 21.01 0.23
C ARG A 49 -36.78 21.22 -1.22
N ALA A 50 -35.66 20.61 -1.62
CA ALA A 50 -35.15 20.70 -2.99
C ALA A 50 -36.09 20.03 -4.00
N ILE A 51 -36.64 18.86 -3.64
CA ILE A 51 -37.63 18.13 -4.46
C ILE A 51 -38.93 18.95 -4.58
N LEU A 52 -39.48 19.44 -3.46
CA LEU A 52 -40.72 20.23 -3.46
C LEU A 52 -40.60 21.55 -4.21
N ALA A 53 -39.40 22.15 -4.23
CA ALA A 53 -39.13 23.40 -4.95
C ALA A 53 -38.71 23.22 -6.42
N ASP A 54 -38.64 21.97 -6.94
CA ASP A 54 -38.08 21.62 -8.25
C ASP A 54 -36.65 22.19 -8.49
N ARG A 55 -35.83 22.19 -7.43
CA ARG A 55 -34.44 22.69 -7.43
C ARG A 55 -33.40 21.60 -7.14
N VAL A 56 -33.72 20.35 -7.47
CA VAL A 56 -32.80 19.22 -7.30
C VAL A 56 -31.60 19.36 -8.22
N THR A 57 -30.40 19.36 -7.65
CA THR A 57 -29.14 19.24 -8.40
C THR A 57 -28.75 17.77 -8.54
N SER A 58 -27.71 17.47 -9.31
CA SER A 58 -27.18 16.10 -9.40
C SER A 58 -26.93 15.50 -8.03
N LEU A 59 -27.29 14.23 -7.85
CA LEU A 59 -27.40 13.52 -6.59
C LEU A 59 -26.75 12.14 -6.73
N ILE A 60 -25.92 11.77 -5.76
CA ILE A 60 -25.39 10.42 -5.59
C ILE A 60 -25.94 9.86 -4.29
N LEU A 61 -26.65 8.75 -4.42
CA LEU A 61 -27.23 7.98 -3.34
C LEU A 61 -26.36 6.77 -3.10
N PHE A 62 -25.92 6.59 -1.86
CA PHE A 62 -25.22 5.37 -1.51
C PHE A 62 -25.79 4.72 -0.26
N GLY A 63 -25.93 3.40 -0.29
CA GLY A 63 -26.51 2.66 0.81
C GLY A 63 -26.87 1.23 0.45
N PRO A 64 -27.37 0.46 1.43
CA PRO A 64 -27.75 -0.93 1.24
C PRO A 64 -28.95 -1.06 0.28
N PRO A 65 -29.11 -2.22 -0.38
CA PRO A 65 -30.17 -2.43 -1.35
C PRO A 65 -31.57 -2.29 -0.72
N GLY A 66 -32.53 -1.77 -1.50
CA GLY A 66 -33.95 -1.70 -1.10
C GLY A 66 -34.46 -0.33 -0.63
N THR A 67 -33.65 0.73 -0.71
CA THR A 67 -33.96 2.08 -0.19
C THR A 67 -34.54 3.04 -1.24
N GLY A 68 -35.41 2.53 -2.14
CA GLY A 68 -35.76 3.05 -3.48
C GLY A 68 -35.90 4.56 -3.72
N GLN A 69 -35.81 5.03 -4.97
CA GLN A 69 -36.08 6.43 -5.34
C GLN A 69 -36.63 6.57 -6.78
N HIS A 70 -37.58 7.49 -6.98
CA HIS A 70 -38.00 8.06 -8.28
C HIS A 70 -38.54 9.49 -8.06
N THR A 71 -38.39 10.38 -9.06
CA THR A 71 -38.81 11.81 -9.01
C THR A 71 -39.40 12.27 -10.35
N LYS A 72 -40.24 13.33 -10.35
CA LYS A 72 -40.92 13.89 -11.55
C LYS A 72 -39.97 14.64 -12.48
N GLY A 73 -39.95 14.25 -13.75
CA GLY A 73 -39.19 14.88 -14.86
C GLY A 73 -39.18 13.99 -16.10
N ASN A 74 -38.57 14.42 -17.21
CA ASN A 74 -38.26 13.50 -18.30
C ASN A 74 -37.21 12.51 -17.79
N PHE A 75 -37.66 11.35 -17.33
CA PHE A 75 -36.85 10.36 -16.61
C PHE A 75 -36.26 9.36 -17.59
N GLN A 76 -34.94 9.23 -17.57
CA GLN A 76 -34.20 8.24 -18.35
C GLN A 76 -33.45 7.33 -17.38
N ARG A 77 -33.58 6.01 -17.53
CA ARG A 77 -32.89 5.03 -16.69
C ARG A 77 -31.77 4.36 -17.46
N LEU A 78 -30.59 4.28 -16.84
CA LEU A 78 -29.48 3.44 -17.26
C LEU A 78 -29.10 2.48 -16.13
N ASN A 79 -28.74 1.25 -16.50
CA ASN A 79 -28.14 0.30 -15.58
C ASN A 79 -26.67 0.13 -15.95
N ALA A 80 -25.76 0.51 -15.05
CA ALA A 80 -24.33 0.52 -15.34
C ALA A 80 -23.73 -0.86 -15.61
N VAL A 81 -24.43 -1.95 -15.26
CA VAL A 81 -24.02 -3.33 -15.54
C VAL A 81 -24.24 -3.70 -17.00
N SER A 82 -25.33 -3.23 -17.61
CA SER A 82 -25.73 -3.59 -18.98
C SER A 82 -25.43 -2.50 -20.00
N SER A 83 -25.17 -1.26 -19.57
CA SER A 83 -25.07 -0.11 -20.47
C SER A 83 -23.62 0.14 -20.95
N GLY A 84 -23.45 0.27 -22.26
CA GLY A 84 -22.17 0.64 -22.89
C GLY A 84 -21.96 2.15 -23.01
N VAL A 85 -20.74 2.58 -23.39
CA VAL A 85 -20.42 4.02 -23.62
C VAL A 85 -21.32 4.66 -24.69
N THR A 86 -21.67 3.90 -25.73
CA THR A 86 -22.50 4.38 -26.84
C THR A 86 -23.92 4.74 -26.38
N GLU A 87 -24.51 3.91 -25.52
CA GLU A 87 -25.85 4.12 -24.99
C GLU A 87 -25.90 5.36 -24.09
N VAL A 88 -24.88 5.53 -23.22
CA VAL A 88 -24.71 6.73 -22.40
C VAL A 88 -24.70 7.99 -23.27
N ARG A 89 -23.89 8.01 -24.33
CA ARG A 89 -23.80 9.15 -25.27
C ARG A 89 -25.11 9.42 -25.99
N GLN A 90 -25.86 8.39 -26.37
CA GLN A 90 -27.18 8.55 -27.01
C GLN A 90 -28.20 9.17 -26.06
N VAL A 91 -28.23 8.75 -24.79
CA VAL A 91 -29.12 9.34 -23.79
C VAL A 91 -28.78 10.81 -23.54
N LEU A 92 -27.50 11.14 -23.38
CA LEU A 92 -27.03 12.51 -23.21
C LEU A 92 -27.31 13.38 -24.45
N GLY A 93 -27.13 12.84 -25.67
CA GLY A 93 -27.49 13.52 -26.91
C GLY A 93 -28.97 13.89 -26.98
N ARG A 94 -29.86 12.96 -26.60
CA ARG A 94 -31.32 13.22 -26.52
C ARG A 94 -31.66 14.26 -25.45
N ALA A 95 -31.01 14.20 -24.29
CA ALA A 95 -31.19 15.18 -23.22
C ALA A 95 -30.81 16.61 -23.68
N ARG A 96 -29.68 16.76 -24.38
CA ARG A 96 -29.26 18.04 -24.97
C ARG A 96 -30.26 18.58 -25.98
N ALA A 97 -30.79 17.73 -26.86
CA ALA A 97 -31.78 18.13 -27.84
C ALA A 97 -33.05 18.68 -27.16
N LEU A 98 -33.58 17.94 -26.18
CA LEU A 98 -34.77 18.35 -25.42
C LEU A 98 -34.56 19.63 -24.61
N ARG A 99 -33.35 19.82 -24.07
CA ARG A 99 -33.00 21.04 -23.33
C ARG A 99 -32.96 22.27 -24.24
N ARG A 100 -32.47 22.11 -25.47
CA ARG A 100 -32.37 23.18 -26.47
C ARG A 100 -33.71 23.52 -27.12
N SER A 101 -34.55 22.53 -27.42
CA SER A 101 -35.83 22.76 -28.13
C SER A 101 -36.95 23.19 -27.19
N ASP A 102 -37.10 22.52 -26.04
CA ASP A 102 -38.31 22.62 -25.21
C ASP A 102 -38.02 23.20 -23.82
N HIS A 103 -36.75 23.57 -23.55
CA HIS A 103 -36.26 23.95 -22.22
C HIS A 103 -36.53 22.92 -21.11
N ARG A 104 -36.80 21.67 -21.47
CA ARG A 104 -37.14 20.60 -20.52
C ARG A 104 -35.87 20.04 -19.86
N LYS A 105 -35.92 19.88 -18.53
CA LYS A 105 -34.88 19.19 -17.76
C LYS A 105 -35.01 17.68 -17.92
N THR A 106 -33.89 16.97 -18.05
CA THR A 106 -33.86 15.50 -18.07
C THR A 106 -33.25 14.98 -16.77
N ILE A 107 -33.93 14.06 -16.10
CA ILE A 107 -33.41 13.35 -14.92
C ILE A 107 -32.83 12.02 -15.41
N LEU A 108 -31.52 11.84 -15.25
CA LEU A 108 -30.82 10.63 -15.66
C LEU A 108 -30.52 9.78 -14.43
N PHE A 109 -31.25 8.69 -14.25
CA PHE A 109 -30.99 7.73 -13.18
C PHE A 109 -30.00 6.67 -13.64
N VAL A 110 -28.90 6.50 -12.90
CA VAL A 110 -27.89 5.49 -13.17
C VAL A 110 -27.80 4.54 -11.98
N ASP A 111 -28.29 3.32 -12.18
CA ASP A 111 -28.20 2.26 -11.18
C ASP A 111 -26.80 1.63 -11.18
N GLU A 112 -26.31 1.29 -10.00
CA GLU A 112 -24.97 0.75 -9.74
C GLU A 112 -23.83 1.51 -10.45
N ILE A 113 -23.87 2.86 -10.38
CA ILE A 113 -22.95 3.76 -11.08
C ILE A 113 -21.46 3.45 -10.86
N HIS A 114 -21.12 2.80 -9.73
CA HIS A 114 -19.77 2.33 -9.43
C HIS A 114 -19.21 1.29 -10.42
N ARG A 115 -20.06 0.68 -11.24
CA ARG A 115 -19.65 -0.29 -12.28
C ARG A 115 -19.11 0.36 -13.54
N PHE A 116 -19.41 1.64 -13.77
CA PHE A 116 -18.83 2.36 -14.90
C PHE A 116 -17.34 2.61 -14.70
N ASN A 117 -16.58 2.40 -15.77
CA ASN A 117 -15.16 2.76 -15.80
C ASN A 117 -15.00 4.29 -15.81
N ARG A 118 -13.77 4.74 -15.60
CA ARG A 118 -13.45 6.18 -15.52
C ARG A 118 -13.89 6.98 -16.75
N ALA A 119 -13.69 6.45 -17.95
CA ALA A 119 -14.06 7.12 -19.19
C ALA A 119 -15.60 7.25 -19.36
N GLN A 120 -16.36 6.26 -18.90
CA GLN A 120 -17.81 6.32 -18.84
C GLN A 120 -18.30 7.36 -17.83
N GLN A 121 -17.68 7.41 -16.64
CA GLN A 121 -18.03 8.42 -15.64
C GLN A 121 -17.71 9.84 -16.10
N ASP A 122 -16.54 10.05 -16.73
CA ASP A 122 -16.13 11.36 -17.23
C ASP A 122 -17.03 11.85 -18.39
N SER A 123 -17.74 10.94 -19.09
CA SER A 123 -18.66 11.31 -20.17
C SER A 123 -19.92 12.06 -19.71
N PHE A 124 -20.26 12.01 -18.42
CA PHE A 124 -21.39 12.75 -17.86
C PHE A 124 -21.05 14.22 -17.53
N MET A 125 -19.77 14.60 -17.48
CA MET A 125 -19.35 15.83 -16.79
C MET A 125 -19.88 17.09 -17.47
N GLU A 126 -19.71 17.20 -18.78
CA GLU A 126 -20.15 18.35 -19.59
C GLU A 126 -21.65 18.59 -19.40
N ASP A 127 -22.46 17.53 -19.54
CA ASP A 127 -23.92 17.63 -19.45
C ASP A 127 -24.44 17.89 -18.04
N VAL A 128 -23.72 17.47 -17.01
CA VAL A 128 -24.03 17.81 -15.60
C VAL A 128 -23.66 19.27 -15.30
N GLU A 129 -22.53 19.76 -15.79
CA GLU A 129 -22.10 21.16 -15.60
C GLU A 129 -23.01 22.16 -16.31
N GLU A 130 -23.38 21.87 -17.57
CA GLU A 130 -24.25 22.71 -18.37
C GLU A 130 -25.73 22.64 -17.94
N GLY A 131 -26.07 21.73 -17.04
CA GLY A 131 -27.44 21.51 -16.59
C GLY A 131 -28.34 20.91 -17.68
N ASN A 132 -27.75 20.17 -18.62
CA ASN A 132 -28.49 19.38 -19.62
C ASN A 132 -29.16 18.16 -18.97
N VAL A 133 -28.52 17.60 -17.93
CA VAL A 133 -29.06 16.50 -17.11
C VAL A 133 -28.91 16.77 -15.62
N ILE A 134 -29.91 16.33 -14.86
CA ILE A 134 -29.80 16.12 -13.41
C ILE A 134 -29.47 14.63 -13.23
N LEU A 135 -28.22 14.34 -12.85
CA LEU A 135 -27.79 12.96 -12.65
C LEU A 135 -28.26 12.46 -11.28
N VAL A 136 -28.89 11.29 -11.22
CA VAL A 136 -29.20 10.57 -9.98
C VAL A 136 -28.50 9.22 -10.02
N GLY A 137 -27.33 9.12 -9.38
CA GLY A 137 -26.54 7.88 -9.32
C GLY A 137 -26.84 7.08 -8.05
N ALA A 138 -27.07 5.77 -8.17
CA ALA A 138 -27.22 4.87 -7.03
C ALA A 138 -26.03 3.90 -6.94
N THR A 139 -25.49 3.68 -5.74
CA THR A 139 -24.39 2.73 -5.52
C THR A 139 -24.44 2.11 -4.13
N THR A 140 -24.10 0.82 -4.03
CA THR A 140 -23.91 0.15 -2.73
C THR A 140 -22.54 0.42 -2.09
N HIS A 141 -21.60 0.98 -2.85
CA HIS A 141 -20.23 1.25 -2.42
C HIS A 141 -20.02 2.72 -2.08
N ASN A 142 -19.05 3.02 -1.20
CA ASN A 142 -18.72 4.39 -0.83
C ASN A 142 -18.25 5.21 -2.06
N PRO A 143 -18.99 6.28 -2.44
CA PRO A 143 -18.80 7.01 -3.69
C PRO A 143 -17.44 7.73 -3.79
N PHE A 144 -16.83 8.10 -2.65
CA PHE A 144 -15.53 8.79 -2.64
C PHE A 144 -14.36 7.90 -3.12
N PHE A 145 -14.55 6.57 -3.15
CA PHE A 145 -13.54 5.62 -3.63
C PHE A 145 -13.80 5.11 -5.04
N VAL A 146 -15.07 5.00 -5.44
CA VAL A 146 -15.47 4.34 -6.69
C VAL A 146 -15.84 5.31 -7.81
N LEU A 147 -16.12 6.58 -7.48
CA LEU A 147 -16.45 7.61 -8.45
C LEU A 147 -15.30 8.60 -8.67
N THR A 148 -15.25 9.22 -9.85
CA THR A 148 -14.27 10.26 -10.14
C THR A 148 -14.48 11.49 -9.25
N PRO A 149 -13.40 12.15 -8.78
CA PRO A 149 -13.52 13.37 -7.97
C PRO A 149 -14.34 14.47 -8.65
N ALA A 150 -14.30 14.54 -9.99
CA ALA A 150 -15.06 15.51 -10.78
C ALA A 150 -16.58 15.29 -10.67
N LEU A 151 -17.02 14.03 -10.68
CA LEU A 151 -18.44 13.70 -10.57
C LEU A 151 -18.96 13.95 -9.15
N VAL A 152 -18.17 13.57 -8.15
CA VAL A 152 -18.48 13.77 -6.73
C VAL A 152 -18.58 15.25 -6.41
N SER A 153 -17.66 16.09 -6.91
CA SER A 153 -17.67 17.53 -6.60
C SER A 153 -18.86 18.29 -7.19
N ARG A 154 -19.55 17.71 -8.18
CA ARG A 154 -20.71 18.30 -8.89
C ARG A 154 -22.04 17.68 -8.47
N SER A 155 -22.00 16.76 -7.51
CA SER A 155 -23.18 16.05 -7.05
C SER A 155 -23.31 16.17 -5.54
N LEU A 156 -24.55 16.27 -5.06
CA LEU A 156 -24.86 16.12 -3.66
C LEU A 156 -24.72 14.65 -3.29
N VAL A 157 -23.91 14.30 -2.29
CA VAL A 157 -23.73 12.91 -1.85
C VAL A 157 -24.59 12.68 -0.61
N MET A 158 -25.48 11.69 -0.66
CA MET A 158 -26.41 11.35 0.41
C MET A 158 -26.32 9.86 0.76
N GLU A 159 -26.20 9.57 2.05
CA GLU A 159 -26.21 8.21 2.57
C GLU A 159 -27.64 7.76 2.86
N LEU A 160 -27.99 6.54 2.43
CA LEU A 160 -29.25 5.88 2.76
C LEU A 160 -28.98 4.84 3.85
N LYS A 161 -29.71 4.93 4.96
CA LYS A 161 -29.59 3.98 6.10
C LYS A 161 -30.47 2.75 5.90
N LEU A 162 -30.20 1.66 6.64
CA LEU A 162 -31.16 0.55 6.75
C LEU A 162 -32.45 1.01 7.43
N LEU A 163 -33.58 0.41 7.07
CA LEU A 163 -34.85 0.67 7.75
C LEU A 163 -34.87 0.03 9.13
N ARG A 164 -35.40 0.75 10.12
CA ARG A 164 -35.64 0.20 11.46
C ARG A 164 -36.85 -0.73 11.43
N GLU A 165 -36.91 -1.68 12.36
CA GLU A 165 -38.05 -2.61 12.43
C GLU A 165 -39.43 -1.93 12.47
N PRO A 166 -39.67 -0.84 13.25
CA PRO A 166 -40.97 -0.16 13.25
C PRO A 166 -41.34 0.44 11.88
N GLU A 167 -40.33 0.87 11.11
CA GLU A 167 -40.49 1.41 9.77
C GLU A 167 -40.88 0.28 8.80
N LEU A 168 -40.21 -0.87 8.88
CA LEU A 168 -40.58 -2.06 8.10
C LEU A 168 -42.00 -2.55 8.43
N VAL A 169 -42.39 -2.58 9.71
CA VAL A 169 -43.77 -2.94 10.11
C VAL A 169 -44.78 -1.98 9.50
N THR A 170 -44.47 -0.68 9.45
CA THR A 170 -45.34 0.33 8.81
C THR A 170 -45.51 0.06 7.32
N LEU A 171 -44.40 -0.26 6.63
CA LEU A 171 -44.41 -0.61 5.21
C LEU A 171 -45.23 -1.88 4.93
N LEU A 172 -45.03 -2.93 5.73
CA LEU A 172 -45.73 -4.20 5.60
C LEU A 172 -47.24 -4.07 5.87
N LYS A 173 -47.63 -3.28 6.88
CA LYS A 173 -49.04 -2.98 7.14
C LYS A 173 -49.69 -2.26 5.96
N ARG A 174 -49.00 -1.26 5.40
CA ARG A 174 -49.48 -0.56 4.21
C ARG A 174 -49.68 -1.51 3.04
N ALA A 175 -48.70 -2.37 2.78
CA ALA A 175 -48.80 -3.38 1.73
C ALA A 175 -49.93 -4.39 1.97
N LEU A 176 -50.21 -4.75 3.23
CA LEU A 176 -51.31 -5.66 3.57
C LEU A 176 -52.69 -5.04 3.33
N THR A 177 -52.86 -3.75 3.61
CA THR A 177 -54.15 -3.07 3.54
C THR A 177 -54.48 -2.44 2.19
N ASP A 178 -53.47 -2.15 1.36
CA ASP A 178 -53.68 -1.49 0.06
C ASP A 178 -54.46 -2.42 -0.91
N PRO A 179 -55.67 -2.04 -1.38
CA PRO A 179 -56.53 -2.89 -2.20
C PRO A 179 -56.17 -2.86 -3.70
N GLU A 180 -55.32 -1.94 -4.14
CA GLU A 180 -54.99 -1.74 -5.55
C GLU A 180 -53.61 -2.32 -5.87
N ARG A 181 -52.58 -1.91 -5.11
CA ARG A 181 -51.18 -2.30 -5.30
C ARG A 181 -50.72 -3.35 -4.30
N GLY A 182 -51.39 -3.43 -3.15
CA GLY A 182 -51.06 -4.32 -2.05
C GLY A 182 -51.77 -5.67 -2.09
N LEU A 183 -51.87 -6.28 -0.91
CA LEU A 183 -52.50 -7.57 -0.68
C LEU A 183 -53.92 -7.45 -0.12
N GLY A 184 -54.51 -6.24 -0.11
CA GLY A 184 -55.83 -6.00 0.48
C GLY A 184 -56.95 -6.86 -0.12
N ARG A 185 -56.81 -7.27 -1.39
CA ARG A 185 -57.75 -8.16 -2.09
C ARG A 185 -57.80 -9.58 -1.52
N TYR A 186 -56.73 -10.03 -0.87
CA TYR A 186 -56.62 -11.38 -0.31
C TYR A 186 -57.27 -11.50 1.07
N ARG A 187 -57.79 -10.39 1.64
CA ARG A 187 -58.41 -10.36 2.98
C ARG A 187 -57.54 -11.08 4.02
N ALA A 188 -56.24 -10.80 3.97
CA ALA A 188 -55.26 -11.46 4.80
C ALA A 188 -55.17 -10.81 6.19
N GLU A 189 -55.28 -11.63 7.23
CA GLU A 189 -55.04 -11.25 8.62
C GLU A 189 -53.67 -11.79 9.04
N VAL A 190 -52.73 -10.89 9.30
CA VAL A 190 -51.37 -11.22 9.75
C VAL A 190 -51.28 -10.91 11.24
N SER A 191 -50.94 -11.91 12.07
CA SER A 191 -50.82 -11.71 13.51
C SER A 191 -49.71 -10.70 13.84
N THR A 192 -49.80 -10.02 14.98
CA THR A 192 -48.80 -9.00 15.37
C THR A 192 -47.39 -9.60 15.48
N GLU A 193 -47.30 -10.83 15.99
CA GLU A 193 -46.05 -11.59 16.12
C GLU A 193 -45.50 -11.98 14.74
N ALA A 194 -46.35 -12.43 13.82
CA ALA A 194 -45.97 -12.74 12.44
C ALA A 194 -45.43 -11.51 11.71
N MET A 195 -46.10 -10.36 11.88
CA MET A 195 -45.70 -9.09 11.27
C MET A 195 -44.32 -8.64 11.78
N LYS A 196 -44.09 -8.69 13.10
CA LYS A 196 -42.79 -8.38 13.71
C LYS A 196 -41.71 -9.34 13.23
N HIS A 197 -42.00 -10.64 13.16
CA HIS A 197 -41.06 -11.66 12.68
C HIS A 197 -40.63 -11.41 11.22
N LEU A 198 -41.58 -11.11 10.34
CA LEU A 198 -41.29 -10.77 8.93
C LEU A 198 -40.40 -9.51 8.83
N ALA A 199 -40.69 -8.47 9.61
CA ALA A 199 -39.89 -7.24 9.64
C ALA A 199 -38.46 -7.50 10.15
N ALA A 200 -38.30 -8.19 11.29
CA ALA A 200 -37.00 -8.51 11.86
C ALA A 200 -36.15 -9.38 10.92
N SER A 201 -36.76 -10.39 10.30
CA SER A 201 -36.08 -11.30 9.38
C SER A 201 -35.49 -10.62 8.13
N ALA A 202 -36.01 -9.44 7.78
CA ALA A 202 -35.58 -8.68 6.63
C ALA A 202 -34.32 -7.83 6.88
N ARG A 203 -33.89 -7.67 8.14
CA ARG A 203 -32.68 -6.92 8.54
C ARG A 203 -32.55 -5.55 7.86
N GLY A 204 -33.64 -4.79 7.84
CA GLY A 204 -33.70 -3.45 7.24
C GLY A 204 -33.92 -3.37 5.73
N ASP A 205 -34.02 -4.50 5.02
CA ASP A 205 -34.30 -4.55 3.57
C ASP A 205 -35.80 -4.65 3.27
N ALA A 206 -36.39 -3.53 2.81
CA ALA A 206 -37.80 -3.44 2.42
C ALA A 206 -38.21 -4.47 1.36
N ARG A 207 -37.35 -4.75 0.37
CA ARG A 207 -37.66 -5.68 -0.71
C ARG A 207 -37.81 -7.10 -0.15
N ARG A 208 -36.89 -7.51 0.72
CA ARG A 208 -36.96 -8.83 1.39
C ARG A 208 -38.19 -8.95 2.26
N ALA A 209 -38.53 -7.90 3.02
CA ALA A 209 -39.71 -7.88 3.87
C ALA A 209 -41.00 -8.05 3.05
N LEU A 210 -41.16 -7.26 1.98
CA LEU A 210 -42.33 -7.31 1.10
C LEU A 210 -42.46 -8.65 0.38
N THR A 211 -41.36 -9.21 -0.14
CA THR A 211 -41.38 -10.53 -0.77
C THR A 211 -41.76 -11.63 0.24
N ALA A 212 -41.26 -11.58 1.47
CA ALA A 212 -41.62 -12.56 2.49
C ALA A 212 -43.11 -12.48 2.86
N LEU A 213 -43.66 -11.27 2.99
CA LEU A 213 -45.09 -11.06 3.21
C LEU A 213 -45.94 -11.55 2.03
N GLU A 214 -45.53 -11.24 0.80
CA GLU A 214 -46.18 -11.70 -0.42
C GLU A 214 -46.27 -13.22 -0.47
N VAL A 215 -45.15 -13.91 -0.25
CA VAL A 215 -45.12 -15.37 -0.21
C VAL A 215 -46.02 -15.88 0.91
N ALA A 216 -45.92 -15.34 2.12
CA ALA A 216 -46.73 -15.78 3.26
C ALA A 216 -48.24 -15.68 3.00
N VAL A 217 -48.70 -14.62 2.33
CA VAL A 217 -50.11 -14.47 1.98
C VAL A 217 -50.50 -15.37 0.82
N LEU A 218 -49.72 -15.41 -0.26
CA LEU A 218 -50.08 -16.18 -1.47
C LEU A 218 -50.00 -17.69 -1.29
N THR A 219 -49.15 -18.20 -0.39
CA THR A 219 -49.03 -19.64 -0.15
C THR A 219 -49.94 -20.16 0.96
N THR A 220 -50.63 -19.27 1.68
CA THR A 220 -51.53 -19.66 2.78
C THR A 220 -52.95 -19.83 2.23
N PRO A 221 -53.57 -21.03 2.33
CA PRO A 221 -54.92 -21.23 1.87
C PRO A 221 -55.92 -20.41 2.71
N ALA A 222 -56.93 -19.86 2.05
CA ALA A 222 -58.02 -19.15 2.73
C ALA A 222 -58.91 -20.14 3.51
N ASP A 223 -59.46 -19.68 4.62
CA ASP A 223 -60.43 -20.44 5.41
C ASP A 223 -61.82 -20.51 4.72
N GLN A 224 -62.78 -21.19 5.36
CA GLN A 224 -64.16 -21.33 4.84
C GLN A 224 -64.89 -19.99 4.64
N ARG A 225 -64.36 -18.87 5.16
CA ARG A 225 -64.89 -17.51 5.00
C ARG A 225 -64.09 -16.69 3.98
N GLY A 226 -63.13 -17.31 3.29
CA GLY A 226 -62.27 -16.64 2.32
C GLY A 226 -61.19 -15.76 2.95
N MET A 227 -60.86 -15.96 4.23
CA MET A 227 -59.86 -15.18 4.96
C MET A 227 -58.52 -15.93 5.02
N VAL A 228 -57.42 -15.25 4.68
CA VAL A 228 -56.06 -15.81 4.77
C VAL A 228 -55.46 -15.47 6.13
N LYS A 229 -55.19 -16.46 6.98
CA LYS A 229 -54.62 -16.23 8.32
C LYS A 229 -53.13 -16.55 8.38
N VAL A 230 -52.30 -15.51 8.39
CA VAL A 230 -50.84 -15.65 8.51
C VAL A 230 -50.44 -15.62 9.98
N THR A 231 -50.11 -16.80 10.50
CA THR A 231 -49.63 -16.99 11.88
C THR A 231 -48.11 -16.83 11.97
N LEU A 232 -47.59 -16.71 13.20
CA LEU A 232 -46.14 -16.69 13.44
C LEU A 232 -45.45 -17.92 12.82
N LYS A 233 -46.07 -19.10 12.91
CA LYS A 233 -45.51 -20.33 12.33
C LYS A 233 -45.36 -20.24 10.81
N ILE A 234 -46.34 -19.66 10.11
CA ILE A 234 -46.28 -19.45 8.66
C ILE A 234 -45.18 -18.43 8.31
N ALA A 235 -45.12 -17.31 9.04
CA ALA A 235 -44.05 -16.34 8.87
C ALA A 235 -42.66 -16.95 9.12
N GLN A 236 -42.55 -17.82 10.12
CA GLN A 236 -41.36 -18.62 10.38
C GLN A 236 -41.08 -19.57 9.22
N ASP A 237 -42.04 -20.34 8.70
CA ASP A 237 -41.79 -21.29 7.61
C ASP A 237 -41.32 -20.62 6.31
N VAL A 238 -41.91 -19.45 5.98
CA VAL A 238 -41.54 -18.66 4.79
C VAL A 238 -40.14 -18.06 4.93
N THR A 239 -39.76 -17.66 6.15
CA THR A 239 -38.41 -17.16 6.43
C THR A 239 -37.40 -18.30 6.65
N ALA A 240 -37.84 -19.45 7.16
CA ALA A 240 -37.04 -20.60 7.58
C ALA A 240 -36.53 -21.46 6.42
N ARG A 241 -37.15 -21.41 5.23
CA ARG A 241 -36.54 -21.99 4.02
C ARG A 241 -35.18 -21.35 3.65
N LYS A 242 -34.76 -20.26 4.33
CA LYS A 242 -33.37 -19.77 4.36
C LYS A 242 -32.80 -19.51 5.76
N ALA A 243 -33.60 -19.61 6.82
CA ALA A 243 -33.24 -19.18 8.16
C ALA A 243 -33.56 -20.29 9.19
N VAL A 244 -32.78 -21.37 9.19
CA VAL A 244 -32.74 -22.24 10.36
C VAL A 244 -31.95 -21.50 11.45
N ARG A 245 -32.71 -20.77 12.27
CA ARG A 245 -32.48 -20.43 13.70
C ARG A 245 -31.11 -19.87 14.11
N TYR A 246 -30.99 -18.54 14.03
CA TYR A 246 -30.56 -17.74 15.18
C TYR A 246 -31.82 -17.25 15.91
N ASP A 247 -31.90 -17.51 17.22
CA ASP A 247 -32.89 -16.91 18.12
C ASP A 247 -32.12 -15.98 19.06
N ARG A 248 -32.53 -14.71 19.06
CA ARG A 248 -32.30 -13.63 20.04
C ARG A 248 -30.93 -12.90 20.07
N ASP A 249 -31.06 -11.59 19.92
CA ASP A 249 -30.10 -10.49 20.08
C ASP A 249 -29.11 -10.24 18.92
N GLU A 250 -29.23 -9.07 18.27
CA GLU A 250 -28.23 -8.56 17.30
C GLU A 250 -26.81 -8.49 17.92
N ASP A 251 -26.74 -8.30 19.24
CA ASP A 251 -25.51 -8.37 20.02
C ASP A 251 -24.90 -9.77 20.01
N GLU A 252 -25.70 -10.85 19.96
CA GLU A 252 -25.20 -12.23 20.05
C GLU A 252 -24.40 -12.64 18.80
N HIS A 253 -24.74 -12.10 17.62
CA HIS A 253 -23.94 -12.27 16.39
C HIS A 253 -22.56 -11.63 16.55
N PHE A 254 -22.51 -10.37 16.99
CA PHE A 254 -21.24 -9.66 17.18
C PHE A 254 -20.42 -10.29 18.30
N ASP A 255 -21.06 -10.69 19.38
CA ASP A 255 -20.41 -11.37 20.51
C ASP A 255 -19.86 -12.72 20.10
N THR A 256 -20.59 -13.51 19.31
CA THR A 256 -20.10 -14.80 18.81
C THR A 256 -18.94 -14.62 17.84
N ALA A 257 -19.03 -13.69 16.89
CA ALA A 257 -17.94 -13.38 15.95
C ALA A 257 -16.71 -12.76 16.64
N SER A 258 -16.94 -12.06 17.76
CA SER A 258 -15.89 -11.47 18.60
C SER A 258 -15.22 -12.55 19.44
N ALA A 259 -15.99 -13.42 20.09
CA ALA A 259 -15.49 -14.57 20.84
C ALA A 259 -14.69 -15.52 19.93
N PHE A 260 -15.20 -15.80 18.73
CA PHE A 260 -14.50 -16.58 17.70
C PHE A 260 -13.08 -16.08 17.42
N ILE A 261 -12.93 -14.78 17.12
CA ILE A 261 -11.63 -14.19 16.82
C ILE A 261 -10.76 -14.06 18.08
N LYS A 262 -11.36 -13.79 19.25
CA LYS A 262 -10.63 -13.81 20.51
C LYS A 262 -10.09 -15.21 20.86
N SER A 263 -10.82 -16.28 20.55
CA SER A 263 -10.33 -17.66 20.72
C SER A 263 -9.15 -17.96 19.81
N ILE A 264 -9.21 -17.53 18.54
CA ILE A 264 -8.07 -17.65 17.61
C ILE A 264 -6.87 -16.87 18.13
N ARG A 265 -7.06 -15.60 18.52
CA ARG A 265 -6.02 -14.75 19.12
C ARG A 265 -5.45 -15.35 20.41
N GLY A 266 -6.31 -15.94 21.23
CA GLY A 266 -5.96 -16.65 22.47
C GLY A 266 -5.29 -18.01 22.25
N SER A 267 -5.11 -18.44 21.00
CA SER A 267 -4.54 -19.72 20.62
C SER A 267 -5.30 -20.94 21.18
N ASP A 268 -6.63 -20.83 21.22
CA ASP A 268 -7.54 -21.89 21.63
C ASP A 268 -8.30 -22.43 20.39
N PRO A 269 -7.78 -23.49 19.73
CA PRO A 269 -8.40 -24.04 18.52
C PRO A 269 -9.75 -24.71 18.81
N ASP A 270 -9.94 -25.29 19.99
CA ASP A 270 -11.16 -25.98 20.38
C ASP A 270 -12.31 -24.97 20.56
N ALA A 271 -12.08 -23.90 21.32
CA ALA A 271 -13.06 -22.82 21.47
C ALA A 271 -13.34 -22.13 20.13
N ALA A 272 -12.32 -21.92 19.29
CA ALA A 272 -12.50 -21.33 17.97
C ALA A 272 -13.37 -22.22 17.04
N LEU A 273 -13.17 -23.54 17.06
CA LEU A 273 -14.02 -24.49 16.33
C LEU A 273 -15.46 -24.51 16.87
N TYR A 274 -15.63 -24.43 18.19
CA TYR A 274 -16.95 -24.33 18.79
C TYR A 274 -17.71 -23.08 18.31
N TYR A 275 -17.08 -21.91 18.34
CA TYR A 275 -17.70 -20.69 17.83
C TYR A 275 -17.90 -20.69 16.31
N LEU A 276 -17.01 -21.34 15.54
CA LEU A 276 -17.25 -21.60 14.12
C LEU A 276 -18.53 -22.41 13.90
N ALA A 277 -18.67 -23.54 14.60
CA ALA A 277 -19.85 -24.38 14.51
C ALA A 277 -21.12 -23.61 14.91
N ARG A 278 -21.06 -22.84 16.01
CA ARG A 278 -22.17 -21.98 16.43
C ARG A 278 -22.58 -20.97 15.35
N MET A 279 -21.62 -20.35 14.67
CA MET A 279 -21.88 -19.45 13.54
C MET A 279 -22.51 -20.15 12.35
N LEU A 280 -21.99 -21.32 11.96
CA LEU A 280 -22.51 -22.07 10.83
C LEU A 280 -23.92 -22.61 11.09
N GLU A 281 -24.16 -23.18 12.27
CA GLU A 281 -25.49 -23.70 12.66
C GLU A 281 -26.53 -22.58 12.80
N GLY A 282 -26.12 -21.38 13.19
CA GLY A 282 -27.01 -20.22 13.19
C GLY A 282 -27.24 -19.60 11.81
N GLY A 283 -26.55 -20.08 10.76
CA GLY A 283 -26.74 -19.60 9.39
C GLY A 283 -25.96 -18.32 9.06
N GLU A 284 -24.84 -18.08 9.74
CA GLU A 284 -23.91 -17.01 9.39
C GLU A 284 -23.35 -17.20 7.96
N ASP A 285 -23.12 -16.09 7.24
CA ASP A 285 -22.53 -16.16 5.90
C ASP A 285 -21.10 -16.74 6.00
N PRO A 286 -20.79 -17.89 5.35
CA PRO A 286 -19.44 -18.45 5.33
C PRO A 286 -18.38 -17.47 4.85
N ARG A 287 -18.76 -16.53 3.96
CA ARG A 287 -17.85 -15.49 3.47
C ARG A 287 -17.56 -14.45 4.55
N PHE A 288 -18.52 -14.15 5.44
CA PHE A 288 -18.28 -13.29 6.59
C PHE A 288 -17.24 -13.91 7.53
N ILE A 289 -17.41 -15.19 7.88
CA ILE A 289 -16.46 -15.94 8.73
C ILE A 289 -15.06 -15.95 8.08
N ALA A 290 -14.99 -16.32 6.79
CA ALA A 290 -13.72 -16.37 6.07
C ALA A 290 -13.02 -15.00 5.97
N ARG A 291 -13.78 -13.90 5.76
CA ARG A 291 -13.21 -12.53 5.79
C ARG A 291 -12.59 -12.20 7.16
N ARG A 292 -13.24 -12.59 8.26
CA ARG A 292 -12.70 -12.38 9.61
C ARG A 292 -11.40 -13.17 9.85
N LEU A 293 -11.29 -14.38 9.30
CA LEU A 293 -10.06 -15.17 9.33
C LEU A 293 -8.92 -14.52 8.54
N VAL A 294 -9.20 -13.94 7.37
CA VAL A 294 -8.21 -13.18 6.58
C VAL A 294 -7.68 -11.97 7.36
N ILE A 295 -8.56 -11.26 8.07
CA ILE A 295 -8.15 -10.13 8.94
C ILE A 295 -7.27 -10.63 10.07
N SER A 296 -7.70 -11.66 10.81
CA SER A 296 -6.94 -12.23 11.94
C SER A 296 -5.56 -12.75 11.52
N ALA A 297 -5.44 -13.34 10.33
CA ALA A 297 -4.16 -13.77 9.77
C ALA A 297 -3.14 -12.62 9.66
N SER A 298 -3.58 -11.39 9.37
CA SER A 298 -2.68 -10.23 9.28
C SER A 298 -2.55 -9.46 10.60
N GLU A 299 -3.62 -9.40 11.39
CA GLU A 299 -3.70 -8.63 12.64
C GLU A 299 -3.08 -9.36 13.84
N ASP A 300 -3.39 -10.64 13.99
CA ASP A 300 -3.07 -11.44 15.19
C ASP A 300 -1.85 -12.36 15.00
N ILE A 301 -1.52 -12.73 13.76
CA ILE A 301 -0.41 -13.63 13.41
C ILE A 301 0.69 -12.88 12.66
N GLY A 302 0.32 -12.09 11.65
CA GLY A 302 1.23 -11.18 10.95
C GLY A 302 2.44 -11.91 10.36
N ASN A 303 3.64 -11.39 10.60
CA ASN A 303 4.87 -12.00 10.10
C ASN A 303 5.43 -13.10 11.01
N ALA A 304 4.76 -13.43 12.13
CA ALA A 304 5.16 -14.58 12.95
C ALA A 304 4.93 -15.89 12.18
N ASP A 305 3.86 -15.95 11.40
CA ASP A 305 3.68 -16.93 10.35
C ASP A 305 3.05 -16.30 9.09
N PRO A 306 3.86 -15.88 8.10
CA PRO A 306 3.38 -15.28 6.85
C PRO A 306 2.48 -16.20 6.01
N GLU A 307 2.54 -17.53 6.19
CA GLU A 307 1.70 -18.47 5.45
C GLU A 307 0.24 -18.38 5.88
N ALA A 308 -0.04 -17.90 7.10
CA ALA A 308 -1.40 -17.73 7.63
C ALA A 308 -2.29 -16.91 6.70
N LEU A 309 -1.77 -15.83 6.11
CA LEU A 309 -2.54 -15.00 5.17
C LEU A 309 -2.83 -15.77 3.86
N SER A 310 -1.86 -16.55 3.37
CA SER A 310 -2.03 -17.39 2.17
C SER A 310 -3.09 -18.46 2.41
N VAL A 311 -3.02 -19.17 3.54
CA VAL A 311 -4.02 -20.15 3.97
C VAL A 311 -5.40 -19.50 4.05
N ALA A 312 -5.52 -18.33 4.67
CA ALA A 312 -6.80 -17.65 4.82
C ALA A 312 -7.39 -17.14 3.49
N VAL A 313 -6.57 -16.55 2.61
CA VAL A 313 -7.04 -16.05 1.30
C VAL A 313 -7.45 -17.20 0.38
N ASN A 314 -6.66 -18.27 0.34
CA ASN A 314 -7.00 -19.45 -0.46
C ASN A 314 -8.23 -20.17 0.13
N GLY A 315 -8.32 -20.24 1.46
CA GLY A 315 -9.48 -20.76 2.16
C GLY A 315 -10.76 -19.97 1.86
N LEU A 316 -10.71 -18.63 1.86
CA LEU A 316 -11.84 -17.77 1.45
C LEU A 316 -12.31 -18.09 0.03
N ARG A 317 -11.38 -18.19 -0.93
CA ARG A 317 -11.71 -18.54 -2.32
C ARG A 317 -12.34 -19.93 -2.43
N ALA A 318 -11.81 -20.91 -1.70
CA ALA A 318 -12.37 -22.25 -1.65
C ALA A 318 -13.78 -22.26 -1.04
N VAL A 319 -14.02 -21.47 0.02
CA VAL A 319 -15.36 -21.29 0.62
C VAL A 319 -16.34 -20.69 -0.39
N GLU A 320 -15.91 -19.68 -1.16
CA GLU A 320 -16.74 -19.05 -2.21
C GLU A 320 -17.07 -20.00 -3.36
N TYR A 321 -16.13 -20.87 -3.72
CA TYR A 321 -16.27 -21.80 -4.84
C TYR A 321 -17.09 -23.05 -4.48
N ILE A 322 -16.87 -23.62 -3.29
CA ILE A 322 -17.48 -24.88 -2.86
C ILE A 322 -18.90 -24.65 -2.31
N GLY A 323 -19.08 -23.63 -1.47
CA GLY A 323 -20.34 -23.41 -0.76
C GLY A 323 -20.59 -24.42 0.39
N LEU A 324 -21.66 -24.20 1.16
CA LEU A 324 -22.06 -25.12 2.23
C LEU A 324 -22.85 -26.32 1.67
N PRO A 325 -22.76 -27.50 2.31
CA PRO A 325 -22.13 -27.73 3.62
C PRO A 325 -20.62 -28.01 3.58
N GLU A 326 -20.01 -28.37 2.45
CA GLU A 326 -18.60 -28.80 2.36
C GLU A 326 -17.60 -27.70 2.75
N ALA A 327 -17.91 -26.43 2.50
CA ALA A 327 -17.07 -25.29 2.89
C ALA A 327 -16.77 -25.24 4.40
N ARG A 328 -17.59 -25.89 5.25
CA ARG A 328 -17.32 -26.01 6.70
C ARG A 328 -15.98 -26.69 7.01
N ILE A 329 -15.55 -27.62 6.16
CA ILE A 329 -14.30 -28.37 6.33
C ILE A 329 -13.11 -27.44 6.07
N THR A 330 -13.17 -26.65 5.00
CA THR A 330 -12.18 -25.63 4.69
C THR A 330 -12.09 -24.59 5.81
N LEU A 331 -13.23 -24.10 6.30
CA LEU A 331 -13.27 -23.16 7.42
C LEU A 331 -12.64 -23.75 8.69
N ALA A 332 -12.94 -25.01 9.02
CA ALA A 332 -12.35 -25.69 10.18
C ALA A 332 -10.83 -25.82 10.06
N GLN A 333 -10.32 -26.14 8.87
CA GLN A 333 -8.87 -26.19 8.62
C GLN A 333 -8.22 -24.81 8.79
N MET A 334 -8.83 -23.75 8.26
CA MET A 334 -8.32 -22.38 8.45
C MET A 334 -8.30 -22.00 9.92
N VAL A 335 -9.39 -22.27 10.65
CA VAL A 335 -9.53 -21.91 12.07
C VAL A 335 -8.46 -22.60 12.91
N THR A 336 -8.29 -23.91 12.76
CA THR A 336 -7.29 -24.68 13.52
C THR A 336 -5.86 -24.24 13.18
N TYR A 337 -5.57 -23.96 11.91
CA TYR A 337 -4.28 -23.41 11.50
C TYR A 337 -3.99 -22.07 12.17
N LEU A 338 -4.92 -21.11 12.06
CA LEU A 338 -4.73 -19.75 12.60
C LEU A 338 -4.69 -19.75 14.13
N ALA A 339 -5.52 -20.56 14.79
CA ALA A 339 -5.50 -20.69 16.24
C ALA A 339 -4.17 -21.28 16.73
N ALA A 340 -3.60 -22.26 16.03
CA ALA A 340 -2.32 -22.88 16.41
C ALA A 340 -1.07 -22.08 15.96
N ALA A 341 -1.21 -21.08 15.08
CA ALA A 341 -0.10 -20.29 14.57
C ALA A 341 0.54 -19.40 15.66
N PRO A 342 1.86 -19.12 15.60
CA PRO A 342 2.49 -18.15 16.49
C PRO A 342 1.87 -16.76 16.32
N LYS A 343 1.68 -16.03 17.42
CA LYS A 343 0.96 -14.74 17.40
C LYS A 343 1.91 -13.55 17.33
N SER A 344 1.60 -12.60 16.46
CA SER A 344 2.23 -11.28 16.45
C SER A 344 1.31 -10.26 15.80
N ASN A 345 1.10 -9.14 16.52
CA ASN A 345 0.42 -7.95 16.01
C ASN A 345 1.40 -6.82 15.65
N ALA A 346 2.70 -7.12 15.52
CA ALA A 346 3.75 -6.11 15.36
C ALA A 346 3.59 -5.26 14.08
N SER A 347 3.17 -5.88 12.97
CA SER A 347 2.88 -5.18 11.71
C SER A 347 1.65 -4.27 11.83
N TYR A 348 0.59 -4.77 12.46
CA TYR A 348 -0.64 -4.02 12.76
C TYR A 348 -0.38 -2.81 13.65
N LEU A 349 0.32 -2.99 14.78
CA LEU A 349 0.71 -1.88 15.65
C LEU A 349 1.64 -0.88 14.94
N GLY A 350 2.50 -1.37 14.03
CA GLY A 350 3.37 -0.54 13.22
C GLY A 350 2.61 0.42 12.31
N VAL A 351 1.60 -0.06 11.58
CA VAL A 351 0.78 0.81 10.71
C VAL A 351 -0.10 1.76 11.54
N GLU A 352 -0.66 1.31 12.66
CA GLU A 352 -1.44 2.18 13.56
C GLU A 352 -0.58 3.29 14.17
N ALA A 353 0.67 2.99 14.54
CA ALA A 353 1.60 4.00 15.04
C ALA A 353 1.95 5.05 13.96
N ALA A 354 2.22 4.62 12.73
CA ALA A 354 2.48 5.54 11.62
C ALA A 354 1.24 6.39 11.28
N ALA A 355 0.05 5.79 11.24
CA ALA A 355 -1.20 6.49 11.00
C ALA A 355 -1.54 7.49 12.12
N ARG A 356 -1.20 7.16 13.38
CA ARG A 356 -1.36 8.08 14.52
C ARG A 356 -0.46 9.30 14.37
N ASP A 357 0.81 9.12 13.99
CA ASP A 357 1.72 10.24 13.77
C ASP A 357 1.17 11.20 12.70
N ILE A 358 0.72 10.66 11.56
CA ILE A 358 0.12 11.46 10.47
C ILE A 358 -1.13 12.21 10.95
N ARG A 359 -2.06 11.51 11.63
CA ARG A 359 -3.30 12.13 12.16
C ARG A 359 -3.02 13.20 13.21
N SER A 360 -1.93 13.08 13.96
CA SER A 360 -1.50 14.06 14.97
C SER A 360 -0.79 15.30 14.38
N GLY A 361 -0.72 15.41 13.05
CA GLY A 361 -0.05 16.52 12.36
C GLY A 361 1.46 16.34 12.16
N ARG A 362 2.02 15.17 12.53
CA ARG A 362 3.43 14.83 12.32
C ARG A 362 3.68 14.27 10.92
N LEU A 363 3.44 15.11 9.90
CA LEU A 363 3.70 14.76 8.52
C LEU A 363 5.18 14.99 8.17
N LEU A 364 5.94 13.90 7.99
CA LEU A 364 7.33 13.98 7.55
C LEU A 364 7.39 14.20 6.02
N PRO A 365 8.10 15.23 5.52
CA PRO A 365 8.24 15.44 4.09
C PRO A 365 9.10 14.36 3.45
N VAL A 366 8.82 14.02 2.19
CA VAL A 366 9.65 13.07 1.43
C VAL A 366 11.00 13.74 1.14
N PRO A 367 12.15 13.15 1.57
CA PRO A 367 13.46 13.69 1.29
C PRO A 367 13.69 13.91 -0.22
N PRO A 368 14.35 15.02 -0.66
CA PRO A 368 14.52 15.34 -2.08
C PRO A 368 15.15 14.21 -2.92
N TYR A 369 16.10 13.46 -2.35
CA TYR A 369 16.74 12.32 -2.99
C TYR A 369 15.85 11.08 -3.13
N LEU A 370 14.70 11.01 -2.47
CA LEU A 370 13.68 9.97 -2.66
C LEU A 370 12.54 10.42 -3.59
N GLN A 371 12.46 11.70 -3.92
CA GLN A 371 11.46 12.22 -4.85
C GLN A 371 11.76 11.75 -6.28
N VAL A 372 10.70 11.57 -7.07
CA VAL A 372 10.81 11.15 -8.47
C VAL A 372 11.72 12.11 -9.25
N GLY A 373 12.77 11.57 -9.86
CA GLY A 373 13.76 12.33 -10.62
C GLY A 373 13.65 12.19 -12.15
N SER A 374 12.75 11.34 -12.65
CA SER A 374 12.72 10.91 -14.06
C SER A 374 11.93 11.81 -15.02
N TYR A 375 11.51 13.01 -14.60
CA TYR A 375 10.70 13.92 -15.42
C TYR A 375 11.45 15.21 -15.82
N LYS A 376 11.04 15.82 -16.94
CA LYS A 376 11.65 17.06 -17.45
C LYS A 376 11.57 18.17 -16.39
N GLY A 377 12.72 18.67 -15.94
CA GLY A 377 12.83 19.73 -14.93
C GLY A 377 13.14 19.25 -13.50
N ALA A 378 13.15 17.94 -13.24
CA ALA A 378 13.53 17.38 -11.94
C ALA A 378 14.94 17.81 -11.48
N ASP A 379 15.88 17.90 -12.42
CA ASP A 379 17.26 18.34 -12.15
C ASP A 379 17.35 19.77 -11.64
N ARG A 380 16.49 20.67 -12.13
CA ARG A 380 16.43 22.08 -11.68
C ARG A 380 15.87 22.18 -10.26
N LEU A 381 14.99 21.25 -9.88
CA LEU A 381 14.35 21.18 -8.58
C LEU A 381 15.13 20.32 -7.56
N GLY A 382 16.29 19.78 -7.95
CA GLY A 382 17.11 18.94 -7.08
C GLY A 382 16.49 17.58 -6.72
N ARG A 383 15.45 17.14 -7.43
CA ARG A 383 14.73 15.90 -7.13
C ARG A 383 15.51 14.68 -7.62
N GLY A 384 15.53 13.62 -6.81
CA GLY A 384 16.28 12.39 -7.09
C GLY A 384 17.80 12.52 -7.05
N LYS A 385 18.35 13.75 -6.93
CA LYS A 385 19.78 13.98 -6.82
C LYS A 385 20.30 13.49 -5.48
N GLY A 386 21.37 12.70 -5.52
CA GLY A 386 22.01 12.14 -4.32
C GLY A 386 21.39 10.83 -3.82
N TYR A 387 20.41 10.26 -4.54
CA TYR A 387 19.89 8.93 -4.23
C TYR A 387 21.01 7.88 -4.28
N ARG A 388 21.15 7.12 -3.20
CA ARG A 388 22.10 6.02 -3.10
C ARG A 388 21.37 4.69 -3.31
N TYR A 389 21.57 4.11 -4.49
CA TYR A 389 21.01 2.81 -4.81
C TYR A 389 21.69 1.72 -3.96
N SER A 390 20.90 1.05 -3.13
CA SER A 390 21.43 0.12 -2.13
C SER A 390 22.15 -1.08 -2.73
N HIS A 391 21.71 -1.60 -3.88
CA HIS A 391 22.36 -2.75 -4.54
C HIS A 391 23.79 -2.47 -4.99
N ASP A 392 24.12 -1.20 -5.26
CA ASP A 392 25.49 -0.84 -5.62
C ASP A 392 26.42 -0.84 -4.40
N ALA A 393 25.88 -0.63 -3.20
CA ALA A 393 26.67 -0.61 -1.98
C ALA A 393 27.23 -2.02 -1.69
N PRO A 394 28.47 -2.14 -1.16
CA PRO A 394 29.09 -3.44 -0.89
C PRO A 394 28.21 -4.36 -0.03
N GLU A 395 27.59 -3.82 1.03
CA GLU A 395 26.69 -4.59 1.91
C GLU A 395 25.26 -4.70 1.38
N ARG A 396 24.99 -4.25 0.15
CA ARG A 396 23.64 -4.03 -0.39
C ARG A 396 22.77 -3.11 0.48
N ILE A 397 23.42 -2.28 1.31
CA ILE A 397 22.83 -1.30 2.23
C ILE A 397 23.61 0.00 2.08
N SER A 398 22.94 1.06 1.66
CA SER A 398 23.59 2.36 1.38
C SER A 398 23.87 3.21 2.62
N GLY A 399 23.27 2.87 3.76
CA GLY A 399 23.28 3.71 4.97
C GLY A 399 22.47 5.01 4.82
N GLN A 400 21.70 5.17 3.74
CA GLN A 400 20.85 6.33 3.51
C GLN A 400 19.65 6.31 4.47
N ALA A 401 19.28 7.48 5.00
CA ALA A 401 18.04 7.64 5.74
C ALA A 401 16.85 7.66 4.77
N TYR A 402 15.73 7.03 5.14
CA TYR A 402 14.52 6.99 4.30
C TYR A 402 13.38 7.86 4.84
N LEU A 403 13.53 8.33 6.08
CA LEU A 403 12.69 9.34 6.71
C LEU A 403 13.58 10.51 7.11
N THR A 404 13.02 11.72 7.17
CA THR A 404 13.73 12.91 7.63
C THR A 404 14.08 12.85 9.12
N GLU A 405 13.28 12.11 9.89
CA GLU A 405 13.50 11.85 11.31
C GLU A 405 13.58 10.34 11.54
N ALA A 406 14.46 9.92 12.45
CA ALA A 406 14.60 8.51 12.82
C ALA A 406 13.37 8.04 13.60
N ARG A 407 12.65 7.06 13.04
CA ARG A 407 11.47 6.42 13.66
C ARG A 407 11.52 4.92 13.44
N ARG A 408 11.04 4.17 14.42
CA ARG A 408 10.87 2.71 14.35
C ARG A 408 9.41 2.37 14.60
N TYR A 409 8.66 2.14 13.53
CA TYR A 409 7.25 1.72 13.62
C TYR A 409 7.12 0.22 13.80
N TYR A 410 7.85 -0.56 13.00
CA TYR A 410 7.82 -2.02 13.08
C TYR A 410 8.80 -2.55 14.12
N GLN A 411 8.27 -3.29 15.10
CA GLN A 411 9.00 -3.89 16.21
C GLN A 411 8.69 -5.41 16.23
N PRO A 412 9.38 -6.22 15.40
CA PRO A 412 9.16 -7.65 15.33
C PRO A 412 9.37 -8.32 16.70
N THR A 413 8.56 -9.32 17.00
CA THR A 413 8.63 -10.10 18.25
C THR A 413 9.66 -11.24 18.13
N GLU A 414 9.74 -12.08 19.16
CA GLU A 414 10.53 -13.32 19.14
C GLU A 414 9.72 -14.53 18.62
N GLU A 415 8.46 -14.32 18.25
CA GLU A 415 7.54 -15.39 17.87
C GLU A 415 7.73 -15.81 16.41
N GLY A 416 7.69 -17.12 16.17
CA GLY A 416 7.75 -17.71 14.83
C GLY A 416 8.89 -17.15 13.96
N ARG A 417 8.56 -16.77 12.73
CA ARG A 417 9.51 -16.21 11.75
C ARG A 417 9.95 -14.78 12.06
N GLU A 418 9.27 -14.04 12.95
CA GLU A 418 9.67 -12.66 13.29
C GLU A 418 11.02 -12.61 14.00
N LYS A 419 11.39 -13.67 14.73
CA LYS A 419 12.73 -13.79 15.33
C LYS A 419 13.86 -13.64 14.32
N GLU A 420 13.72 -14.23 13.13
CA GLU A 420 14.72 -14.12 12.06
C GLU A 420 14.68 -12.73 11.41
N ILE A 421 13.49 -12.16 11.24
CA ILE A 421 13.30 -10.80 10.74
C ILE A 421 13.98 -9.80 11.66
N LYS A 422 13.79 -9.95 12.98
CA LYS A 422 14.41 -9.12 14.01
C LYS A 422 15.93 -9.18 13.94
N LYS A 423 16.52 -10.37 13.96
CA LYS A 423 17.98 -10.57 13.79
C LYS A 423 18.52 -9.90 12.53
N ARG A 424 17.80 -10.05 11.41
CA ARG A 424 18.17 -9.44 10.13
C ARG A 424 18.12 -7.91 10.18
N MET A 425 17.08 -7.35 10.81
CA MET A 425 16.93 -5.90 10.98
C MET A 425 17.99 -5.31 11.92
N GLU A 426 18.33 -6.01 12.99
CA GLU A 426 19.42 -5.63 13.93
C GLU A 426 20.76 -5.59 13.20
N HIS A 427 21.09 -6.64 12.44
CA HIS A 427 22.29 -6.67 11.61
C HIS A 427 22.34 -5.51 10.61
N TRP A 428 21.23 -5.20 9.94
CA TRP A 428 21.16 -4.05 9.04
C TRP A 428 21.35 -2.71 9.76
N GLN A 429 20.90 -2.61 11.01
CA GLN A 429 21.07 -1.43 11.84
C GLN A 429 22.54 -1.24 12.23
N GLU A 430 23.24 -2.31 12.64
CA GLU A 430 24.67 -2.30 12.90
C GLU A 430 25.48 -1.81 11.69
N ILE A 431 25.12 -2.30 10.49
CA ILE A 431 25.75 -1.86 9.23
C ILE A 431 25.52 -0.35 9.02
N ARG A 432 24.28 0.14 9.21
CA ARG A 432 23.94 1.57 9.04
C ARG A 432 24.71 2.43 10.03
N GLU A 433 24.82 2.01 11.28
CA GLU A 433 25.57 2.73 12.33
C GLU A 433 27.07 2.77 12.01
N CYS A 434 27.63 1.65 11.55
CA CYS A 434 29.01 1.58 11.09
C CYS A 434 29.25 2.53 9.91
N LEU A 435 28.38 2.53 8.89
CA LEU A 435 28.46 3.43 7.75
C LEU A 435 28.32 4.91 8.16
N ALA A 436 27.44 5.22 9.11
CA ALA A 436 27.26 6.58 9.64
C ALA A 436 28.52 7.05 10.39
N ARG A 437 29.12 6.20 11.22
CA ARG A 437 30.38 6.50 11.93
C ARG A 437 31.54 6.69 10.95
N LYS A 438 31.65 5.84 9.93
CA LYS A 438 32.61 6.02 8.82
C LYS A 438 32.40 7.35 8.10
N GLY A 439 31.15 7.72 7.84
CA GLY A 439 30.79 9.00 7.23
C GLY A 439 31.28 10.20 8.04
N ARG A 440 31.03 10.21 9.36
CA ARG A 440 31.48 11.28 10.26
C ARG A 440 33.01 11.39 10.30
N LEU A 441 33.72 10.28 10.49
CA LEU A 441 35.19 10.26 10.51
C LEU A 441 35.77 10.74 9.17
N ARG A 442 35.19 10.30 8.06
CA ARG A 442 35.59 10.74 6.71
C ARG A 442 35.46 12.25 6.56
N SER A 443 34.32 12.84 6.95
CA SER A 443 34.12 14.28 6.85
C SER A 443 35.16 15.07 7.66
N VAL A 444 35.36 14.71 8.94
CA VAL A 444 36.31 15.39 9.84
C VAL A 444 37.74 15.33 9.30
N LEU A 445 38.19 14.17 8.82
CA LEU A 445 39.57 14.02 8.34
C LEU A 445 39.79 14.65 6.97
N LEU A 446 38.79 14.62 6.08
CA LEU A 446 38.87 15.34 4.81
C LEU A 446 38.90 16.85 5.01
N GLU A 447 38.17 17.38 5.99
CA GLU A 447 38.20 18.79 6.35
C GLU A 447 39.58 19.20 6.88
N LYS A 448 40.14 18.43 7.83
CA LYS A 448 41.52 18.64 8.30
C LYS A 448 42.54 18.63 7.17
N ARG A 449 42.41 17.66 6.24
CA ARG A 449 43.32 17.54 5.10
C ARG A 449 43.16 18.69 4.10
N ALA A 450 41.94 19.15 3.87
CA ALA A 450 41.66 20.30 3.02
C ALA A 450 42.21 21.61 3.61
N GLY A 451 42.33 21.70 4.94
CA GLY A 451 42.93 22.83 5.64
C GLY A 451 44.45 22.93 5.57
N LEU A 452 45.16 21.91 5.08
CA LEU A 452 46.63 21.96 4.94
C LEU A 452 47.05 22.93 3.84
N ALA A 453 48.03 23.77 4.13
CA ALA A 453 48.66 24.65 3.15
C ALA A 453 49.50 23.85 2.14
N THR A 454 49.66 24.35 0.91
CA THR A 454 50.42 23.68 -0.16
C THR A 454 51.87 23.37 0.23
N GLU A 455 52.51 24.28 0.96
CA GLU A 455 53.88 24.11 1.46
C GLU A 455 53.96 22.97 2.48
N GLU A 456 52.96 22.87 3.35
CA GLU A 456 52.87 21.81 4.36
C GLU A 456 52.62 20.45 3.71
N VAL A 457 51.69 20.36 2.75
CA VAL A 457 51.45 19.15 1.95
C VAL A 457 52.74 18.68 1.29
N THR A 458 53.51 19.60 0.69
CA THR A 458 54.78 19.28 0.03
C THR A 458 55.80 18.73 1.04
N ARG A 459 56.00 19.44 2.16
CA ARG A 459 56.94 19.04 3.22
C ARG A 459 56.60 17.67 3.82
N LEU A 460 55.34 17.44 4.17
CA LEU A 460 54.88 16.18 4.76
C LEU A 460 54.97 15.03 3.75
N SER A 461 54.58 15.27 2.50
CA SER A 461 54.66 14.26 1.43
C SER A 461 56.12 13.87 1.13
N GLU A 462 57.06 14.82 1.14
CA GLU A 462 58.48 14.51 1.00
C GLU A 462 59.01 13.65 2.14
N ARG A 463 58.61 13.91 3.39
CA ARG A 463 59.00 13.08 4.55
C ARG A 463 58.49 11.66 4.38
N ILE A 464 57.20 11.50 4.07
CA ILE A 464 56.56 10.20 3.84
C ILE A 464 57.23 9.47 2.67
N GLY A 465 57.46 10.17 1.56
CA GLY A 465 58.13 9.64 0.37
C GLY A 465 59.54 9.15 0.71
N LYS A 466 60.39 9.97 1.35
CA LYS A 466 61.74 9.58 1.76
C LYS A 466 61.74 8.36 2.69
N CYS A 467 60.76 8.26 3.58
CA CYS A 467 60.59 7.08 4.43
C CYS A 467 60.27 5.82 3.59
N LEU A 468 59.29 5.91 2.68
CA LEU A 468 58.94 4.80 1.78
C LEU A 468 60.11 4.37 0.89
N LEU A 469 60.88 5.30 0.32
CA LEU A 469 62.01 4.99 -0.56
C LEU A 469 63.10 4.14 0.13
N ARG A 470 63.23 4.27 1.45
CA ARG A 470 64.17 3.49 2.27
C ARG A 470 63.56 2.17 2.76
N HIS A 471 62.27 1.94 2.56
CA HIS A 471 61.58 0.77 3.09
C HIS A 471 61.93 -0.50 2.29
N PRO A 472 62.26 -1.64 2.94
CA PRO A 472 62.70 -2.87 2.24
C PRO A 472 61.69 -3.41 1.22
N ASP A 473 60.39 -3.34 1.52
CA ASP A 473 59.35 -3.78 0.58
C ASP A 473 59.28 -2.92 -0.68
N PHE A 474 59.55 -1.62 -0.56
CA PHE A 474 59.61 -0.73 -1.72
C PHE A 474 60.85 -1.01 -2.60
N GLN A 475 62.00 -1.24 -1.97
CA GLN A 475 63.25 -1.54 -2.67
C GLN A 475 63.20 -2.88 -3.41
N ARG A 476 62.47 -3.86 -2.90
CA ARG A 476 62.32 -5.18 -3.53
C ARG A 476 61.25 -5.24 -4.62
N ALA A 477 60.26 -4.35 -4.57
CA ALA A 477 59.14 -4.36 -5.50
C ALA A 477 59.57 -4.22 -6.97
N ARG A 478 59.00 -5.05 -7.84
CA ARG A 478 59.18 -5.04 -9.30
C ARG A 478 57.90 -4.64 -10.03
N SER A 479 56.75 -4.67 -9.37
CA SER A 479 55.45 -4.34 -9.96
C SER A 479 54.57 -3.62 -8.96
N VAL A 480 54.50 -2.29 -9.08
CA VAL A 480 53.88 -1.42 -8.07
C VAL A 480 52.57 -0.83 -8.58
N ALA A 481 51.48 -1.03 -7.82
CA ALA A 481 50.24 -0.28 -8.01
C ALA A 481 50.34 1.04 -7.24
N LEU A 482 50.27 2.16 -7.96
CA LEU A 482 50.41 3.51 -7.43
C LEU A 482 49.15 4.34 -7.73
N TYR A 483 48.65 5.06 -6.72
CA TYR A 483 47.54 5.99 -6.91
C TYR A 483 48.02 7.38 -7.32
N ALA A 484 47.20 8.08 -8.10
CA ALA A 484 47.40 9.50 -8.37
C ALA A 484 46.88 10.33 -7.19
N SER A 485 47.76 11.12 -6.57
CA SER A 485 47.41 11.97 -5.43
C SER A 485 46.39 13.04 -5.82
N PHE A 486 45.33 13.18 -5.03
CA PHE A 486 44.23 14.14 -5.27
C PHE A 486 43.78 14.85 -3.99
N ARG A 487 43.41 16.14 -4.07
CA ARG A 487 42.86 16.94 -2.95
C ARG A 487 43.64 16.79 -1.64
N ASN A 488 44.87 17.33 -1.64
CA ASN A 488 45.83 17.36 -0.53
C ASN A 488 46.20 15.97 0.04
N GLU A 489 45.99 14.89 -0.71
CA GLU A 489 46.61 13.59 -0.41
C GLU A 489 48.13 13.68 -0.40
N VAL A 490 48.76 12.67 0.23
CA VAL A 490 50.21 12.47 0.14
C VAL A 490 50.60 12.40 -1.33
N ASP A 491 51.46 13.32 -1.73
CA ASP A 491 51.93 13.47 -3.10
C ASP A 491 52.84 12.30 -3.50
N THR A 492 52.44 11.59 -4.55
CA THR A 492 53.13 10.40 -5.03
C THR A 492 54.11 10.68 -6.18
N ARG A 493 54.29 11.93 -6.62
CA ARG A 493 55.17 12.30 -7.74
C ARG A 493 56.64 11.94 -7.50
N LEU A 494 57.13 12.13 -6.27
CA LEU A 494 58.49 11.74 -5.89
C LEU A 494 58.68 10.22 -6.02
N ILE A 495 57.68 9.45 -5.57
CA ILE A 495 57.67 7.99 -5.61
C ILE A 495 57.64 7.51 -7.06
N LEU A 496 56.80 8.12 -7.89
CA LEU A 496 56.71 7.82 -9.33
C LEU A 496 58.06 8.03 -10.03
N LYS A 497 58.72 9.17 -9.78
CA LYS A 497 60.01 9.50 -10.40
C LYS A 497 61.08 8.43 -10.08
N GLU A 498 61.12 7.96 -8.83
CA GLU A 498 62.05 6.93 -8.40
C GLU A 498 61.70 5.53 -8.92
N LEU A 499 60.41 5.19 -9.04
CA LEU A 499 60.03 3.91 -9.64
C LEU A 499 60.37 3.84 -11.13
N LEU A 500 60.22 4.94 -11.86
CA LEU A 500 60.53 5.01 -13.29
C LEU A 500 62.03 5.05 -13.60
N SER A 501 62.88 5.45 -12.66
CA SER A 501 64.34 5.40 -12.82
C SER A 501 64.91 3.98 -12.66
N ARG A 502 64.14 3.06 -12.06
CA ARG A 502 64.57 1.68 -11.77
C ARG A 502 64.34 0.75 -12.97
N PRO A 503 65.40 0.13 -13.53
CA PRO A 503 65.26 -0.78 -14.66
C PRO A 503 64.36 -1.98 -14.35
N GLY A 504 63.40 -2.25 -15.23
CA GLY A 504 62.51 -3.41 -15.16
C GLY A 504 61.39 -3.34 -14.12
N VAL A 505 61.18 -2.19 -13.47
CA VAL A 505 60.04 -1.98 -12.56
C VAL A 505 58.82 -1.55 -13.38
N ARG A 506 57.68 -2.21 -13.16
CA ARG A 506 56.38 -1.84 -13.76
C ARG A 506 55.59 -0.99 -12.76
N VAL A 507 55.01 0.12 -13.24
CA VAL A 507 54.17 1.00 -12.41
C VAL A 507 52.77 1.06 -13.00
N GLY A 508 51.78 0.63 -12.22
CA GLY A 508 50.37 0.66 -12.61
C GLY A 508 49.62 1.83 -11.96
N PHE A 509 48.86 2.59 -12.74
CA PHE A 509 47.92 3.60 -12.24
C PHE A 509 46.47 3.19 -12.45
N PRO A 510 45.57 3.49 -11.49
CA PRO A 510 44.17 3.13 -11.60
C PRO A 510 43.42 4.04 -12.59
N ARG A 511 42.47 3.44 -13.31
CA ARG A 511 41.45 4.10 -14.12
C ARG A 511 40.09 3.52 -13.77
N THR A 512 39.07 4.36 -13.61
CA THR A 512 37.72 3.88 -13.27
C THR A 512 36.96 3.50 -14.55
N GLU A 513 36.47 2.26 -14.63
CA GLU A 513 35.52 1.86 -15.68
C GLU A 513 34.07 2.18 -15.26
N THR A 514 33.44 3.00 -16.07
CA THR A 514 32.15 3.66 -15.79
C THR A 514 30.95 2.72 -15.62
N GLY A 515 31.07 1.45 -16.03
CA GLY A 515 29.97 0.48 -16.00
C GLY A 515 30.01 -0.54 -14.86
N ARG A 516 31.18 -0.77 -14.21
CA ARG A 516 31.38 -1.94 -13.33
C ARG A 516 31.85 -1.65 -11.91
N ARG A 517 32.06 -0.38 -11.53
CA ARG A 517 32.63 -0.03 -10.21
C ARG A 517 33.97 -0.72 -9.94
N GLN A 518 34.74 -0.95 -11.00
CA GLN A 518 36.04 -1.62 -10.97
C GLN A 518 37.16 -0.64 -11.29
N LEU A 519 38.32 -0.85 -10.65
CA LEU A 519 39.56 -0.19 -11.00
C LEU A 519 40.31 -1.08 -11.98
N VAL A 520 40.62 -0.52 -13.15
CA VAL A 520 41.51 -1.15 -14.11
C VAL A 520 42.85 -0.42 -14.02
N PHE A 521 43.92 -1.15 -13.80
CA PHE A 521 45.25 -0.56 -13.71
C PHE A 521 45.93 -0.59 -15.07
N HIS A 522 46.58 0.52 -15.43
CA HIS A 522 47.35 0.61 -16.67
C HIS A 522 48.80 0.95 -16.37
N GLN A 523 49.73 0.35 -17.13
CA GLN A 523 51.15 0.61 -17.02
C GLN A 523 51.50 2.01 -17.51
N VAL A 524 52.20 2.77 -16.68
CA VAL A 524 52.73 4.10 -16.99
C VAL A 524 54.26 4.03 -17.02
N ASN A 525 54.84 4.52 -18.10
CA ASN A 525 56.29 4.58 -18.31
C ASN A 525 56.83 6.02 -18.30
N ASN A 526 55.96 7.02 -18.41
CA ASN A 526 56.30 8.44 -18.37
C ASN A 526 55.18 9.22 -17.67
N PRO A 527 55.47 10.14 -16.72
CA PRO A 527 54.45 10.95 -16.07
C PRO A 527 53.53 11.73 -17.03
N ALA A 528 54.00 12.08 -18.24
CA ALA A 528 53.21 12.74 -19.27
C ALA A 528 52.03 11.89 -19.81
N GLN A 529 51.97 10.59 -19.50
CA GLN A 529 50.86 9.71 -19.86
C GLN A 529 49.66 9.82 -18.93
N LEU A 530 49.80 10.52 -17.79
CA LEU A 530 48.71 10.82 -16.88
C LEU A 530 47.98 12.08 -17.36
N VAL A 531 46.72 11.90 -17.77
CA VAL A 531 45.85 12.96 -18.27
C VAL A 531 44.72 13.23 -17.28
N PRO A 532 44.14 14.44 -17.25
CA PRO A 532 42.99 14.72 -16.37
C PRO A 532 41.82 13.77 -16.65
N GLY A 533 41.43 13.00 -15.63
CA GLY A 533 40.29 12.09 -15.66
C GLY A 533 38.95 12.77 -15.37
N ARG A 534 37.87 11.98 -15.33
CA ARG A 534 36.49 12.47 -15.21
C ARG A 534 36.23 13.29 -13.93
N PHE A 535 36.93 12.99 -12.85
CA PHE A 535 36.80 13.68 -11.56
C PHE A 535 37.92 14.69 -11.30
N GLY A 536 38.71 15.04 -12.33
CA GLY A 536 39.92 15.87 -12.19
C GLY A 536 41.10 15.12 -11.54
N ILE A 537 40.98 13.81 -11.38
CA ILE A 537 42.05 12.93 -10.90
C ILE A 537 42.92 12.54 -12.11
N PRO A 538 44.25 12.65 -12.05
CA PRO A 538 45.12 12.18 -13.13
C PRO A 538 44.93 10.66 -13.36
N GLU A 539 44.59 10.29 -14.59
CA GLU A 539 44.36 8.91 -15.03
C GLU A 539 45.29 8.55 -16.20
N PRO A 540 45.71 7.28 -16.33
CA PRO A 540 46.50 6.86 -17.48
C PRO A 540 45.68 6.98 -18.79
N GLY A 541 46.33 7.45 -19.85
CA GLY A 541 45.71 7.53 -21.18
C GLY A 541 45.31 6.17 -21.75
N LEU A 542 44.31 6.13 -22.63
CA LEU A 542 43.71 4.88 -23.18
C LEU A 542 44.71 3.97 -23.92
N LYS A 543 45.85 4.50 -24.36
CA LYS A 543 46.90 3.74 -25.05
C LYS A 543 47.83 2.98 -24.10
N CYS A 544 47.69 3.18 -22.78
CA CYS A 544 48.52 2.51 -21.79
C CYS A 544 48.11 1.03 -21.66
N PRO A 545 49.05 0.06 -21.64
CA PRO A 545 48.73 -1.36 -21.48
C PRO A 545 48.03 -1.65 -20.16
N VAL A 546 47.05 -2.57 -20.16
CA VAL A 546 46.35 -3.00 -18.94
C VAL A 546 47.23 -3.98 -18.15
N LEU A 547 47.29 -3.81 -16.83
CA LEU A 547 47.92 -4.71 -15.88
C LEU A 547 46.84 -5.44 -15.06
N LYS A 548 47.06 -6.71 -14.72
CA LYS A 548 46.14 -7.46 -13.86
C LYS A 548 46.40 -7.14 -12.40
N SER A 549 45.35 -7.14 -11.57
CA SER A 549 45.47 -6.95 -10.12
C SER A 549 46.44 -7.93 -9.45
N SER A 550 46.54 -9.15 -9.99
CA SER A 550 47.47 -10.21 -9.56
C SER A 550 48.94 -9.93 -9.89
N ASP A 551 49.24 -8.94 -10.75
CA ASP A 551 50.61 -8.66 -11.21
C ASP A 551 51.41 -7.82 -10.20
N PHE A 552 50.75 -7.19 -9.23
CA PHE A 552 51.39 -6.26 -8.30
C PHE A 552 51.97 -6.99 -7.09
N ASP A 553 53.26 -6.78 -6.81
CA ASP A 553 53.93 -7.28 -5.60
C ASP A 553 53.92 -6.23 -4.46
N LEU A 554 53.70 -4.96 -4.81
CA LEU A 554 53.48 -3.86 -3.87
C LEU A 554 52.28 -3.02 -4.32
N VAL A 555 51.38 -2.74 -3.38
CA VAL A 555 50.21 -1.89 -3.61
C VAL A 555 50.23 -0.71 -2.65
N LEU A 556 50.32 0.50 -3.20
CA LEU A 556 50.19 1.73 -2.44
C LEU A 556 48.72 2.13 -2.36
N VAL A 557 48.19 2.11 -1.13
CA VAL A 557 46.75 2.22 -0.87
C VAL A 557 46.40 3.62 -0.36
N PRO A 558 45.56 4.40 -1.08
CA PRO A 558 45.06 5.66 -0.56
C PRO A 558 43.97 5.41 0.50
N GLY A 559 43.84 6.34 1.43
CA GLY A 559 42.78 6.30 2.43
C GLY A 559 42.57 7.64 3.13
N VAL A 560 41.42 7.74 3.78
CA VAL A 560 41.04 8.92 4.56
C VAL A 560 41.40 8.75 6.03
N ALA A 561 41.25 7.53 6.57
CA ALA A 561 41.59 7.21 7.94
C ALA A 561 42.20 5.80 8.03
N PHE A 562 43.09 5.59 9.00
CA PHE A 562 43.64 4.28 9.33
C PHE A 562 43.67 4.08 10.86
N ASP A 563 43.76 2.83 11.31
CA ASP A 563 44.15 2.49 12.68
C ASP A 563 45.42 1.63 12.71
N GLU A 564 45.98 1.42 13.90
CA GLU A 564 47.23 0.67 14.07
C GLU A 564 47.10 -0.82 13.72
N ALA A 565 45.88 -1.34 13.62
CA ALA A 565 45.59 -2.71 13.18
C ALA A 565 45.42 -2.84 11.66
N GLY A 566 45.75 -1.79 10.90
CA GLY A 566 45.70 -1.79 9.43
C GLY A 566 44.30 -1.65 8.84
N ASN A 567 43.27 -1.35 9.65
CA ASN A 567 41.95 -1.06 9.11
C ASN A 567 41.96 0.31 8.43
N ARG A 568 41.08 0.50 7.44
CA ARG A 568 41.03 1.75 6.67
C ARG A 568 39.61 2.25 6.42
N ILE A 569 39.48 3.57 6.29
CA ILE A 569 38.31 4.22 5.73
C ILE A 569 38.71 4.87 4.40
N GLY A 570 38.17 4.36 3.29
CA GLY A 570 38.30 5.00 1.98
C GLY A 570 37.22 6.06 1.72
N PHE A 571 37.14 6.54 0.47
CA PHE A 571 36.17 7.55 0.01
C PHE A 571 34.71 7.07 -0.07
N GLY A 572 34.44 5.79 0.19
CA GLY A 572 33.08 5.22 0.26
C GLY A 572 32.56 4.58 -1.03
N GLY A 573 33.36 4.59 -2.12
CA GLY A 573 32.99 3.95 -3.39
C GLY A 573 33.27 2.45 -3.48
N GLY A 574 34.01 1.85 -2.53
CA GLY A 574 34.34 0.42 -2.51
C GLY A 574 35.35 -0.05 -3.56
N TYR A 575 35.82 0.84 -4.44
CA TYR A 575 36.77 0.53 -5.52
C TYR A 575 38.03 -0.20 -5.05
N TYR A 576 38.73 0.36 -4.04
CA TYR A 576 39.94 -0.26 -3.48
C TYR A 576 39.61 -1.52 -2.65
N ASP A 577 38.42 -1.62 -2.04
CA ASP A 577 38.02 -2.81 -1.27
C ASP A 577 37.85 -4.02 -2.17
N ASN A 578 37.34 -3.81 -3.39
CA ASN A 578 37.24 -4.84 -4.40
C ASN A 578 38.62 -5.17 -5.00
N PHE A 579 39.37 -4.14 -5.41
CA PHE A 579 40.69 -4.33 -6.02
C PHE A 579 41.65 -5.11 -5.10
N LEU A 580 41.73 -4.74 -3.82
CA LEU A 580 42.66 -5.39 -2.88
C LEU A 580 42.37 -6.88 -2.68
N LYS A 581 41.12 -7.33 -2.85
CA LYS A 581 40.76 -8.75 -2.76
C LYS A 581 41.23 -9.56 -3.98
N GLU A 582 41.47 -8.90 -5.09
CA GLU A 582 41.94 -9.51 -6.34
C GLU A 582 43.48 -9.47 -6.49
N THR A 583 44.18 -8.86 -5.51
CA THR A 583 45.64 -8.85 -5.45
C THR A 583 46.19 -10.23 -5.08
N ARG A 584 47.42 -10.54 -5.49
CA ARG A 584 48.09 -11.80 -5.12
C ARG A 584 48.28 -11.88 -3.58
N PRO A 585 48.25 -13.09 -2.97
CA PRO A 585 48.26 -13.24 -1.50
C PRO A 585 49.49 -12.67 -0.79
N ASP A 586 50.63 -12.62 -1.47
CA ASP A 586 51.91 -12.12 -0.96
C ASP A 586 52.21 -10.68 -1.40
N ALA A 587 51.26 -9.99 -2.03
CA ALA A 587 51.38 -8.57 -2.31
C ALA A 587 51.39 -7.77 -1.00
N VAL A 588 52.41 -6.92 -0.82
CA VAL A 588 52.48 -6.03 0.34
C VAL A 588 51.60 -4.80 0.08
N ARG A 589 50.72 -4.47 1.03
CA ARG A 589 49.81 -3.33 0.98
C ARG A 589 50.30 -2.26 1.93
N ILE A 590 50.79 -1.14 1.39
CA ILE A 590 51.28 -0.02 2.18
C ILE A 590 50.37 1.18 1.99
N ALA A 591 49.81 1.69 3.08
CA ALA A 591 49.12 2.96 3.10
C ALA A 591 50.10 4.12 3.28
N LEU A 592 49.86 5.20 2.54
CA LEU A 592 50.53 6.49 2.76
C LEU A 592 49.51 7.46 3.36
N ALA A 593 49.82 8.01 4.53
CA ALA A 593 48.90 8.86 5.26
C ALA A 593 49.66 9.91 6.08
N TYR A 594 49.03 11.05 6.39
CA TYR A 594 49.55 11.93 7.43
C TYR A 594 49.28 11.33 8.82
N ASP A 595 50.11 11.61 9.83
CA ASP A 595 49.96 10.98 11.15
C ASP A 595 48.61 11.30 11.81
N PHE A 596 48.06 12.50 11.57
CA PHE A 596 46.71 12.85 12.05
C PHE A 596 45.57 12.01 11.46
N GLN A 597 45.81 11.26 10.38
CA GLN A 597 44.85 10.32 9.80
C GLN A 597 44.84 8.97 10.53
N ILE A 598 45.78 8.74 11.46
CA ILE A 598 45.81 7.56 12.32
C ILE A 598 44.89 7.82 13.52
N ILE A 599 43.79 7.09 13.59
CA ILE A 599 42.82 7.19 14.68
C ILE A 599 43.31 6.35 15.87
N LYS A 600 43.29 6.97 17.05
CA LYS A 600 43.53 6.26 18.31
C LYS A 600 42.36 5.31 18.58
N GLY A 601 42.65 4.02 18.67
CA GLY A 601 41.65 2.96 18.83
C GLY A 601 41.14 2.40 17.49
N ARG A 602 40.13 1.53 17.55
CA ARG A 602 39.67 0.76 16.39
C ARG A 602 38.70 1.55 15.50
N LEU A 603 38.95 1.55 14.20
CA LEU A 603 38.04 2.11 13.20
C LEU A 603 36.76 1.27 13.08
N PRO A 604 35.61 1.90 12.76
CA PRO A 604 34.42 1.15 12.37
C PRO A 604 34.69 0.42 11.05
N VAL A 605 34.59 -0.91 11.07
CA VAL A 605 34.83 -1.78 9.92
C VAL A 605 33.65 -2.71 9.66
N LEU A 606 33.52 -3.14 8.41
CA LEU A 606 32.58 -4.12 7.90
C LEU A 606 33.36 -5.30 7.32
N ALA A 607 32.72 -6.46 7.21
CA ALA A 607 33.36 -7.67 6.72
C ALA A 607 33.99 -7.51 5.33
N LYS A 608 33.46 -6.61 4.49
CA LYS A 608 33.97 -6.38 3.14
C LYS A 608 35.10 -5.36 3.05
N ASP A 609 35.48 -4.68 4.12
CA ASP A 609 36.58 -3.71 4.09
C ASP A 609 37.93 -4.43 4.01
N ALA A 610 38.80 -3.96 3.10
CA ALA A 610 40.15 -4.50 2.96
C ALA A 610 41.15 -3.78 3.88
N LYS A 611 41.99 -4.54 4.59
CA LYS A 611 43.08 -4.03 5.43
C LYS A 611 44.35 -3.73 4.61
N VAL A 612 45.26 -2.98 5.23
CA VAL A 612 46.64 -2.78 4.78
C VAL A 612 47.62 -3.44 5.74
N ASP A 613 48.79 -3.82 5.26
CA ASP A 613 49.80 -4.51 6.06
C ASP A 613 50.72 -3.51 6.78
N LYS A 614 50.95 -2.34 6.17
CA LYS A 614 51.78 -1.28 6.74
C LYS A 614 51.18 0.10 6.45
N ILE A 615 51.47 1.05 7.32
CA ILE A 615 51.11 2.46 7.16
C ILE A 615 52.37 3.29 7.38
N ILE A 616 52.73 4.13 6.41
CA ILE A 616 53.85 5.07 6.52
C ILE A 616 53.28 6.47 6.67
N THR A 617 53.64 7.11 7.77
CA THR A 617 53.28 8.50 8.09
C THR A 617 54.48 9.42 8.04
N ASP A 618 54.22 10.72 8.16
CA ASP A 618 55.27 11.72 8.25
C ASP A 618 56.09 11.61 9.55
N GLU A 619 55.56 10.92 10.58
CA GLU A 619 56.19 10.74 11.87
C GLU A 619 56.73 9.32 12.13
N ARG A 620 56.08 8.28 11.61
CA ARG A 620 56.37 6.88 11.97
C ARG A 620 55.95 5.86 10.91
N VAL A 621 56.45 4.64 11.05
CA VAL A 621 56.02 3.47 10.28
C VAL A 621 55.28 2.51 11.22
N ILE A 622 54.07 2.16 10.83
CA ILE A 622 53.20 1.24 11.58
C ILE A 622 53.11 -0.05 10.78
N SER A 623 53.49 -1.17 11.39
CA SER A 623 53.21 -2.50 10.83
C SER A 623 51.94 -3.02 11.49
N ALA A 624 50.90 -3.27 10.69
CA ALA A 624 49.67 -3.86 11.18
C ALA A 624 50.00 -5.29 11.64
N GLN A 625 49.95 -5.54 12.95
CA GLN A 625 50.03 -6.90 13.46
C GLN A 625 48.73 -7.62 13.04
N GLY A 626 48.89 -8.82 12.45
CA GLY A 626 47.81 -9.61 11.86
C GLY A 626 46.64 -9.86 12.80
#